data_AF-A0A8J2QA56-F1
#
_entry.id   AF-A0A8J2QA56-F1
#
_cell.length_a   1.000
_cell.length_b   1.000
_cell.length_c   1.000
_cell.angle_alpha   90.00
_cell.angle_beta   90.00
_cell.angle_gamma   90.00
#
_symmetry.space_group_name_H-M   'P 1'
#
loop_
_entity.id
_entity.type
_entity.pdbx_description
1 polymer ?
#
loop_
_entity_poly.entity_id
_entity_poly.type
_entity_poly.pdbx_seq_one_letter_code
_entity_poly.pdbx_strand_id
1 'polypeptide(L)'
;MKSFHVKAYVDHNTGFIYGGNLYNCGTWMDKMGSSAKAGNKGWPATPRDGAAVELQGLCFATIEKLEELYQKKLYPYEGVSAENKEIWTWQKWMNMMKDNFERFFYVTDDDQSQYVNRRGIIKDTYGSSQGYTDYQLRPNFSITLNVAPRLMNSEKAWHALQIAENELLGPLGIKTLDPSDYNYCPFYNQDDDSTEKKTARGWSYHQGPEWLWVGMFFYRAKLAIAKVISEDKNDMEFYEKAKRFIRSRMGAYWEHLKYSNWASLPELTNANGSPCYHSCGAQAWSIGCMLETVNELYELHKF
;
A
#
# COMPACT_ATOMS: atom_id res chain seq x y z
N MET A 1 -19.01 3.18 21.77
CA MET A 1 -20.10 3.23 20.76
C MET A 1 -19.67 3.87 19.44
N LYS A 2 -18.86 4.94 19.39
CA LYS A 2 -18.45 5.57 18.12
C LYS A 2 -17.64 4.68 17.16
N SER A 3 -16.90 3.68 17.65
CA SER A 3 -16.07 2.78 16.83
C SER A 3 -16.86 1.81 15.95
N PHE A 4 -18.04 1.35 16.38
CA PHE A 4 -18.81 0.32 15.67
C PHE A 4 -19.65 0.87 14.51
N HIS A 5 -19.83 2.19 14.44
CA HIS A 5 -20.52 2.85 13.33
C HIS A 5 -19.49 3.31 12.30
N VAL A 6 -19.31 2.49 11.25
CA VAL A 6 -18.42 2.77 10.14
C VAL A 6 -19.24 3.25 8.94
N LYS A 7 -18.73 4.26 8.24
CA LYS A 7 -19.28 4.72 6.95
C LYS A 7 -18.25 4.48 5.85
N ALA A 8 -18.73 4.19 4.66
CA ALA A 8 -17.95 4.22 3.42
C ALA A 8 -18.81 4.89 2.36
N TYR A 9 -18.20 5.74 1.53
CA TYR A 9 -18.89 6.47 0.48
C TYR A 9 -17.92 6.87 -0.64
N VAL A 10 -18.46 7.18 -1.81
CA VAL A 10 -17.70 7.75 -2.91
C VAL A 10 -17.83 9.26 -2.86
N ASP A 11 -16.72 9.99 -2.85
CA ASP A 11 -16.77 11.44 -3.03
C ASP A 11 -17.06 11.76 -4.51
N HIS A 12 -18.18 12.42 -4.76
CA HIS A 12 -18.65 12.72 -6.11
C HIS A 12 -17.85 13.82 -6.83
N ASN A 13 -16.89 14.48 -6.16
CA ASN A 13 -16.02 15.45 -6.82
C ASN A 13 -14.72 14.81 -7.33
N THR A 14 -14.21 13.83 -6.58
CA THR A 14 -12.93 13.18 -6.88
C THR A 14 -13.07 11.78 -7.48
N GLY A 15 -14.17 11.09 -7.20
CA GLY A 15 -14.33 9.67 -7.49
C GLY A 15 -13.66 8.75 -6.45
N PHE A 16 -13.09 9.30 -5.37
CA PHE A 16 -12.39 8.48 -4.37
C PHE A 16 -13.34 7.78 -3.42
N ILE A 17 -12.93 6.59 -2.98
CA ILE A 17 -13.58 5.84 -1.90
C ILE A 17 -13.06 6.38 -0.57
N TYR A 18 -13.96 6.95 0.22
CA TYR A 18 -13.72 7.34 1.61
C TYR A 18 -14.34 6.32 2.55
N GLY A 19 -13.71 6.14 3.71
CA GLY A 19 -14.35 5.39 4.78
C GLY A 19 -13.65 5.50 6.12
N GLY A 20 -14.22 4.81 7.10
CA GLY A 20 -13.64 4.71 8.42
C GLY A 20 -13.87 5.96 9.28
N ASN A 21 -13.10 6.01 10.36
CA ASN A 21 -12.99 7.09 11.34
C ASN A 21 -11.79 6.78 12.25
N LEU A 22 -11.38 7.75 13.06
CA LEU A 22 -10.26 7.64 13.99
C LEU A 22 -10.28 6.43 14.95
N TYR A 23 -11.45 5.83 15.19
CA TYR A 23 -11.65 4.76 16.17
C TYR A 23 -11.80 3.37 15.52
N ASN A 24 -11.49 3.21 14.24
CA ASN A 24 -11.55 1.92 13.56
C ASN A 24 -10.29 1.57 12.76
N CYS A 25 -10.29 0.30 12.34
CA CYS A 25 -9.21 -0.38 11.63
C CYS A 25 -9.81 -1.04 10.38
N GLY A 26 -10.21 -0.24 9.38
CA GLY A 26 -10.84 -0.76 8.16
C GLY A 26 -9.87 -1.25 7.07
N THR A 27 -8.57 -1.07 7.28
CA THR A 27 -7.50 -1.43 6.32
C THR A 27 -6.62 -2.51 6.92
N TRP A 28 -5.73 -3.13 6.14
CA TRP A 28 -4.85 -4.19 6.62
C TRP A 28 -3.89 -3.77 7.75
N MET A 29 -3.65 -2.46 7.93
CA MET A 29 -2.92 -1.94 9.08
C MET A 29 -3.86 -1.81 10.28
N ASP A 30 -4.28 -2.95 10.85
CA ASP A 30 -5.51 -3.06 11.65
C ASP A 30 -5.32 -3.17 13.16
N LYS A 31 -4.13 -2.84 13.68
CA LYS A 31 -3.82 -3.03 15.11
C LYS A 31 -4.72 -2.18 16.02
N MET A 32 -5.66 -2.84 16.70
CA MET A 32 -6.44 -2.26 17.80
C MET A 32 -5.68 -2.43 19.13
N GLY A 33 -5.36 -1.31 19.79
CA GLY A 33 -4.67 -1.29 21.07
C GLY A 33 -5.47 -1.98 22.18
N SER A 34 -4.77 -2.62 23.11
CA SER A 34 -5.35 -3.47 24.15
C SER A 34 -4.74 -3.27 25.54
N SER A 35 -3.69 -2.46 25.68
CA SER A 35 -3.07 -2.13 26.96
C SER A 35 -3.86 -1.05 27.70
N ALA A 36 -4.50 -1.44 28.81
CA ALA A 36 -5.07 -0.48 29.74
C ALA A 36 -3.98 0.34 30.44
N LYS A 37 -2.86 -0.31 30.78
CA LYS A 37 -1.72 0.28 31.50
C LYS A 37 -1.02 1.38 30.72
N ALA A 38 -0.88 1.23 29.41
CA ALA A 38 -0.31 2.24 28.51
C ALA A 38 -1.37 3.20 27.93
N GLY A 39 -2.63 3.11 28.37
CA GLY A 39 -3.72 3.98 27.91
C GLY A 39 -4.09 3.83 26.42
N ASN A 40 -3.81 2.66 25.83
CA ASN A 40 -3.99 2.42 24.39
C ASN A 40 -5.17 1.48 24.07
N LYS A 41 -5.80 0.89 25.10
CA LYS A 41 -6.96 0.02 24.97
C LYS A 41 -8.13 0.69 24.23
N GLY A 42 -8.58 0.06 23.14
CA GLY A 42 -9.70 0.54 22.32
C GLY A 42 -9.34 1.67 21.34
N TRP A 43 -8.05 1.97 21.19
CA TRP A 43 -7.56 2.92 20.20
C TRP A 43 -6.82 2.20 19.07
N PRO A 44 -7.13 2.47 17.80
CA PRO A 44 -6.30 2.03 16.68
C PRO A 44 -4.89 2.60 16.76
N ALA A 45 -3.88 1.78 16.45
CA ALA A 45 -2.51 2.25 16.28
C ALA A 45 -2.29 3.00 14.96
N THR A 46 -3.05 2.61 13.94
CA THR A 46 -2.95 3.09 12.56
C THR A 46 -4.36 3.24 11.96
N PRO A 47 -5.20 4.16 12.48
CA PRO A 47 -6.45 4.45 11.80
C PRO A 47 -6.13 5.07 10.43
N ARG A 48 -6.63 4.45 9.37
CA ARG A 48 -6.43 4.90 7.98
C ARG A 48 -7.78 5.27 7.38
N ASP A 49 -8.44 6.20 8.06
CA ASP A 49 -9.70 6.77 7.60
C ASP A 49 -9.48 7.82 6.50
N GLY A 50 -10.56 8.21 5.83
CA GLY A 50 -10.46 9.00 4.62
C GLY A 50 -10.29 8.11 3.38
N ALA A 51 -9.56 8.59 2.39
CA ALA A 51 -9.27 7.86 1.16
C ALA A 51 -7.91 7.14 1.25
N ALA A 52 -7.92 5.86 1.66
CA ALA A 52 -6.72 5.02 1.68
C ALA A 52 -6.22 4.73 0.27
N VAL A 53 -4.91 4.90 0.04
CA VAL A 53 -4.32 4.91 -1.30
C VAL A 53 -4.57 3.62 -2.08
N GLU A 54 -4.45 2.45 -1.44
CA GLU A 54 -4.60 1.15 -2.09
C GLU A 54 -6.04 0.88 -2.55
N LEU A 55 -7.03 1.39 -1.79
CA LEU A 55 -8.43 1.26 -2.16
C LEU A 55 -8.74 2.07 -3.42
N GLN A 56 -8.04 3.18 -3.65
CA GLN A 56 -8.23 3.98 -4.86
C GLN A 56 -7.69 3.24 -6.09
N GLY A 57 -6.50 2.63 -5.98
CA GLY A 57 -5.93 1.82 -7.07
C GLY A 57 -6.79 0.61 -7.40
N LEU A 58 -7.24 -0.13 -6.38
CA LEU A 58 -8.11 -1.31 -6.56
C LEU A 58 -9.47 -0.93 -7.16
N CYS A 59 -10.06 0.17 -6.68
CA CYS A 59 -11.31 0.70 -7.22
C CYS A 59 -11.13 1.07 -8.70
N PHE A 60 -10.09 1.85 -9.03
CA PHE A 60 -9.79 2.24 -10.40
C PHE A 60 -9.61 1.03 -11.32
N ALA A 61 -8.78 0.06 -10.94
CA ALA A 61 -8.54 -1.15 -11.73
C ALA A 61 -9.82 -1.98 -11.94
N THR A 62 -10.69 -2.03 -10.93
CA THR A 62 -11.99 -2.71 -11.04
C THR A 62 -12.90 -1.98 -12.02
N ILE A 63 -13.03 -0.66 -11.91
CA ILE A 63 -13.89 0.14 -12.80
C ILE A 63 -13.37 0.06 -14.24
N GLU A 64 -12.05 0.14 -14.45
CA GLU A 64 -11.42 -0.02 -15.76
C GLU A 64 -11.76 -1.37 -16.40
N LYS A 65 -11.75 -2.44 -15.60
CA LYS A 65 -12.15 -3.76 -16.09
C LYS A 65 -13.65 -3.85 -16.39
N LEU A 66 -14.50 -3.23 -15.58
CA LEU A 66 -15.95 -3.19 -15.83
C LEU A 66 -16.29 -2.43 -17.10
N GLU A 67 -15.64 -1.29 -17.36
CA GLU A 67 -15.76 -0.54 -18.61
C GLU A 67 -15.32 -1.40 -19.81
N GLU A 68 -14.15 -2.06 -19.72
CA GLU A 68 -13.68 -2.97 -20.79
C GLU A 68 -14.69 -4.09 -21.09
N LEU A 69 -15.22 -4.73 -20.04
CA LEU A 69 -16.20 -5.81 -20.19
C LEU A 69 -17.54 -5.31 -20.72
N TYR A 70 -17.96 -4.10 -20.34
CA TYR A 70 -19.17 -3.46 -20.86
C TYR A 70 -19.03 -3.17 -22.36
N GLN A 71 -17.92 -2.57 -22.80
CA GLN A 71 -17.64 -2.31 -24.22
C GLN A 71 -17.59 -3.61 -25.05
N LYS A 72 -17.08 -4.70 -24.46
CA LYS A 72 -17.08 -6.03 -25.09
C LYS A 72 -18.41 -6.78 -25.01
N LYS A 73 -19.45 -6.19 -24.40
CA LYS A 73 -20.77 -6.80 -24.16
C LYS A 73 -20.70 -8.08 -23.31
N LEU A 74 -19.67 -8.20 -22.47
CA LEU A 74 -19.47 -9.30 -21.51
C LEU A 74 -19.98 -8.95 -20.11
N TYR A 75 -20.29 -7.68 -19.87
CA TYR A 75 -20.91 -7.18 -18.65
C TYR A 75 -22.08 -6.25 -19.01
N PRO A 76 -23.29 -6.43 -18.44
CA PRO A 76 -24.49 -5.77 -18.95
C PRO A 76 -24.73 -4.37 -18.41
N TYR A 77 -23.98 -3.91 -17.40
CA TYR A 77 -24.21 -2.62 -16.75
C TYR A 77 -23.18 -1.59 -17.20
N GLU A 78 -23.63 -0.38 -17.57
CA GLU A 78 -22.79 0.73 -18.05
C GLU A 78 -22.23 1.62 -16.93
N GLY A 79 -22.70 1.42 -15.70
CA GLY A 79 -22.39 2.27 -14.56
C GLY A 79 -23.21 1.95 -13.33
N VAL A 80 -23.20 2.89 -12.39
CA VAL A 80 -23.95 2.84 -11.13
C VAL A 80 -24.80 4.07 -10.95
N SER A 81 -25.92 3.94 -10.26
CA SER A 81 -26.75 5.08 -9.85
C SER A 81 -27.02 5.01 -8.34
N ALA A 82 -27.02 6.17 -7.70
CA ALA A 82 -27.63 6.31 -6.38
C ALA A 82 -29.10 6.69 -6.58
N GLU A 83 -30.00 6.14 -5.75
CA GLU A 83 -31.46 6.28 -5.84
C GLU A 83 -31.94 7.61 -6.46
N ASN A 84 -32.61 7.53 -7.61
CA ASN A 84 -33.17 8.65 -8.38
C ASN A 84 -32.18 9.69 -8.92
N LYS A 85 -30.89 9.35 -9.06
CA LYS A 85 -29.87 10.19 -9.70
C LYS A 85 -29.48 9.69 -11.09
N GLU A 86 -28.84 10.59 -11.84
CA GLU A 86 -28.17 10.30 -13.11
C GLU A 86 -27.23 9.10 -12.95
N ILE A 87 -27.17 8.26 -13.99
CA ILE A 87 -26.21 7.15 -14.06
C ILE A 87 -24.80 7.71 -14.08
N TRP A 88 -23.96 7.23 -13.18
CA TRP A 88 -22.53 7.47 -13.19
C TRP A 88 -21.86 6.33 -13.94
N THR A 89 -21.54 6.55 -15.22
CA THR A 89 -20.91 5.53 -16.08
C THR A 89 -19.52 5.16 -15.58
N TRP A 90 -19.08 3.93 -15.87
CA TRP A 90 -17.72 3.48 -15.50
C TRP A 90 -16.65 4.41 -16.08
N GLN A 91 -16.75 4.76 -17.37
CA GLN A 91 -15.87 5.74 -18.02
C GLN A 91 -15.85 7.10 -17.29
N LYS A 92 -17.00 7.63 -16.86
CA LYS A 92 -17.08 8.92 -16.13
C LYS A 92 -16.37 8.82 -14.77
N TRP A 93 -16.56 7.72 -14.05
CA TRP A 93 -15.88 7.50 -12.77
C TRP A 93 -14.36 7.32 -12.95
N MET A 94 -13.92 6.54 -13.94
CA MET A 94 -12.49 6.39 -14.26
C MET A 94 -11.81 7.73 -14.54
N ASN A 95 -12.42 8.56 -15.38
CA ASN A 95 -11.86 9.85 -15.76
C ASN A 95 -11.72 10.76 -14.53
N MET A 96 -12.74 10.80 -13.67
CA MET A 96 -12.65 11.56 -12.42
C MET A 96 -11.50 11.10 -11.53
N MET A 97 -11.30 9.79 -11.37
CA MET A 97 -10.17 9.29 -10.57
C MET A 97 -8.83 9.64 -11.23
N LYS A 98 -8.69 9.49 -12.55
CA LYS A 98 -7.47 9.86 -13.31
C LYS A 98 -7.13 11.34 -13.17
N ASP A 99 -8.12 12.22 -13.31
CA ASP A 99 -7.92 13.67 -13.27
C ASP A 99 -7.56 14.17 -11.85
N ASN A 100 -7.93 13.41 -10.81
CA ASN A 100 -7.79 13.83 -9.43
C ASN A 100 -6.67 13.10 -8.66
N PHE A 101 -6.36 11.84 -8.98
CA PHE A 101 -5.47 11.01 -8.14
C PHE A 101 -4.12 11.67 -7.90
N GLU A 102 -3.40 12.03 -8.95
CA GLU A 102 -2.09 12.68 -8.82
C GLU A 102 -2.19 14.00 -8.04
N ARG A 103 -3.20 14.83 -8.35
CA ARG A 103 -3.39 16.14 -7.72
C ARG A 103 -3.54 16.06 -6.19
N PHE A 104 -4.24 15.03 -5.69
CA PHE A 104 -4.54 14.93 -4.26
C PHE A 104 -3.55 14.06 -3.50
N PHE A 105 -3.02 13.00 -4.12
CA PHE A 105 -2.13 12.05 -3.48
C PHE A 105 -0.64 12.35 -3.66
N TYR A 106 -0.20 13.05 -4.71
CA TYR A 106 1.24 13.34 -4.87
C TYR A 106 1.63 14.56 -4.02
N VAL A 107 2.71 14.43 -3.24
CA VAL A 107 3.29 15.54 -2.47
C VAL A 107 4.33 16.24 -3.33
N THR A 108 3.99 17.42 -3.84
CA THR A 108 4.90 18.22 -4.67
C THR A 108 5.98 18.91 -3.84
N ASP A 109 7.03 19.40 -4.50
CA ASP A 109 8.12 20.11 -3.83
C ASP A 109 7.65 21.41 -3.16
N ASP A 110 6.61 22.04 -3.72
CA ASP A 110 6.00 23.27 -3.26
C ASP A 110 4.81 23.06 -2.30
N ASP A 111 4.50 21.83 -1.88
CA ASP A 111 3.43 21.58 -0.89
C ASP A 111 3.77 22.27 0.44
N GLN A 112 2.91 23.22 0.82
CA GLN A 112 3.04 24.08 2.01
C GLN A 112 2.31 23.53 3.23
N SER A 113 1.70 22.35 3.15
CA SER A 113 1.03 21.74 4.30
C SER A 113 2.02 21.56 5.45
N GLN A 114 1.63 21.97 6.65
CA GLN A 114 2.42 21.81 7.89
C GLN A 114 2.70 20.34 8.24
N TYR A 115 2.01 19.40 7.58
CA TYR A 115 2.10 17.98 7.80
C TYR A 115 3.12 17.26 6.91
N VAL A 116 3.74 17.96 5.95
CA VAL A 116 4.70 17.37 5.01
C VAL A 116 5.96 16.92 5.75
N ASN A 117 6.17 15.59 5.85
CA ASN A 117 7.44 15.02 6.27
C ASN A 117 8.43 14.92 5.10
N ARG A 118 7.97 14.41 3.95
CA ARG A 118 8.76 14.25 2.72
C ARG A 118 8.01 14.73 1.49
N ARG A 119 8.75 15.16 0.48
CA ARG A 119 8.25 15.60 -0.83
C ARG A 119 8.64 14.55 -1.88
N GLY A 120 7.95 14.56 -3.02
CA GLY A 120 8.14 13.56 -4.07
C GLY A 120 7.53 12.19 -3.75
N ILE A 121 6.73 12.09 -2.68
CA ILE A 121 6.07 10.85 -2.26
C ILE A 121 4.60 10.82 -2.69
N ILE A 122 4.01 9.63 -2.64
CA ILE A 122 2.56 9.44 -2.73
C ILE A 122 2.02 9.27 -1.30
N LYS A 123 1.07 10.12 -0.92
CA LYS A 123 0.37 10.10 0.36
C LYS A 123 -0.21 8.72 0.66
N ASP A 124 -0.21 8.32 1.92
CA ASP A 124 -0.77 7.05 2.35
C ASP A 124 -2.30 7.06 2.42
N THR A 125 -2.85 8.21 2.79
CA THR A 125 -4.29 8.51 2.83
C THR A 125 -4.53 9.94 2.32
N TYR A 126 -5.76 10.27 1.98
CA TYR A 126 -6.16 11.65 1.71
C TYR A 126 -7.43 11.99 2.50
N GLY A 127 -7.40 13.11 3.21
CA GLY A 127 -8.53 13.57 4.02
C GLY A 127 -8.74 12.74 5.28
N SER A 128 -7.69 12.11 5.82
CA SER A 128 -7.77 11.41 7.10
C SER A 128 -8.03 12.37 8.26
N SER A 129 -8.65 11.85 9.32
CA SER A 129 -9.01 12.67 10.49
C SER A 129 -7.81 13.27 11.23
N GLN A 130 -6.62 12.68 11.08
CA GLN A 130 -5.40 13.14 11.73
C GLN A 130 -4.47 13.96 10.85
N GLY A 131 -4.79 14.28 9.59
CA GLY A 131 -4.03 15.19 8.72
C GLY A 131 -2.60 14.74 8.40
N TYR A 132 -1.71 14.65 9.39
CA TYR A 132 -0.35 14.13 9.26
C TYR A 132 -0.28 12.69 8.75
N THR A 133 -1.30 11.88 9.03
CA THR A 133 -1.41 10.50 8.53
C THR A 133 -1.55 10.42 7.01
N ASP A 134 -2.03 11.49 6.36
CA ASP A 134 -2.02 11.58 4.90
C ASP A 134 -0.58 11.58 4.36
N TYR A 135 0.31 12.31 5.04
CA TYR A 135 1.67 12.63 4.58
C TYR A 135 2.75 11.62 5.02
N GLN A 136 2.35 10.50 5.62
CA GLN A 136 3.29 9.46 6.03
C GLN A 136 3.78 8.67 4.81
N LEU A 137 5.10 8.55 4.66
CA LEU A 137 5.67 7.62 3.69
C LEU A 137 5.48 6.18 4.20
N ARG A 138 4.63 5.43 3.49
CA ARG A 138 4.27 4.03 3.75
C ARG A 138 4.31 3.23 2.46
N PRO A 139 4.40 1.88 2.49
CA PRO A 139 4.54 1.08 1.28
C PRO A 139 3.23 0.89 0.51
N ASN A 140 2.08 1.30 1.06
CA ASN A 140 0.73 1.00 0.55
C ASN A 140 0.47 1.51 -0.87
N PHE A 141 1.05 2.65 -1.26
CA PHE A 141 0.89 3.18 -2.62
C PHE A 141 1.42 2.24 -3.71
N SER A 142 2.32 1.32 -3.35
CA SER A 142 2.81 0.29 -4.25
C SER A 142 1.70 -0.62 -4.75
N ILE A 143 0.65 -0.85 -3.94
CA ILE A 143 -0.51 -1.64 -4.36
C ILE A 143 -1.21 -0.92 -5.52
N THR A 144 -1.41 0.39 -5.40
CA THR A 144 -2.00 1.23 -6.44
C THR A 144 -1.18 1.26 -7.71
N LEU A 145 0.13 1.49 -7.60
CA LEU A 145 1.01 1.53 -8.76
C LEU A 145 1.16 0.18 -9.46
N ASN A 146 0.98 -0.94 -8.73
CA ASN A 146 0.95 -2.27 -9.34
C ASN A 146 -0.34 -2.47 -10.15
N VAL A 147 -1.51 -2.25 -9.56
CA VAL A 147 -2.80 -2.57 -10.20
C VAL A 147 -3.28 -1.52 -11.20
N ALA A 148 -2.80 -0.27 -11.07
CA ALA A 148 -3.20 0.86 -11.89
C ALA A 148 -1.99 1.75 -12.26
N PRO A 149 -0.99 1.23 -12.99
CA PRO A 149 0.29 1.92 -13.24
C PRO A 149 0.17 3.20 -14.08
N ARG A 150 -0.95 3.38 -14.78
CA ARG A 150 -1.25 4.58 -15.60
C ARG A 150 -2.20 5.57 -14.89
N LEU A 151 -2.44 5.42 -13.58
CA LEU A 151 -3.30 6.32 -12.80
C LEU A 151 -2.65 7.69 -12.51
N MET A 152 -1.32 7.78 -12.63
CA MET A 152 -0.56 9.02 -12.49
C MET A 152 0.64 9.03 -13.44
N ASN A 153 1.35 10.16 -13.50
CA ASN A 153 2.58 10.27 -14.28
C ASN A 153 3.62 9.23 -13.83
N SER A 154 4.14 8.47 -14.80
CA SER A 154 5.03 7.33 -14.56
C SER A 154 6.39 7.73 -14.01
N GLU A 155 6.94 8.89 -14.39
CA GLU A 155 8.21 9.41 -13.85
C GLU A 155 8.07 9.83 -12.38
N LYS A 156 6.97 10.51 -12.02
CA LYS A 156 6.65 10.84 -10.61
C LYS A 156 6.43 9.58 -9.77
N ALA A 157 5.71 8.60 -10.32
CA ALA A 157 5.50 7.31 -9.68
C ALA A 157 6.82 6.57 -9.44
N TRP A 158 7.71 6.56 -10.45
CA TRP A 158 9.04 5.97 -10.32
C TRP A 158 9.89 6.69 -9.26
N HIS A 159 9.84 8.03 -9.21
CA HIS A 159 10.53 8.82 -8.20
C HIS A 159 10.05 8.47 -6.77
N ALA A 160 8.73 8.37 -6.56
CA ALA A 160 8.17 7.94 -5.27
C ALA A 160 8.61 6.52 -4.88
N LEU A 161 8.67 5.59 -5.85
CA LEU A 161 9.21 4.25 -5.64
C LEU A 161 10.71 4.26 -5.27
N GLN A 162 11.51 5.17 -5.83
CA GLN A 162 12.93 5.31 -5.45
C GLN A 162 13.09 5.83 -4.02
N ILE A 163 12.26 6.77 -3.58
CA ILE A 163 12.25 7.22 -2.19
C ILE A 163 11.86 6.06 -1.27
N ALA A 164 10.79 5.32 -1.58
CA ALA A 164 10.40 4.16 -0.79
C ALA A 164 11.47 3.05 -0.79
N GLU A 165 12.19 2.86 -1.89
CA GLU A 165 13.34 1.94 -1.94
C GLU A 165 14.41 2.31 -0.93
N ASN A 166 14.81 3.57 -0.92
CA ASN A 166 15.91 4.05 -0.08
C ASN A 166 15.54 4.06 1.41
N GLU A 167 14.28 4.42 1.72
CA GLU A 167 13.86 4.69 3.09
C GLU A 167 13.16 3.50 3.75
N LEU A 168 12.39 2.72 2.99
CA LEU A 168 11.53 1.66 3.54
C LEU A 168 12.06 0.25 3.27
N LEU A 169 12.78 -0.01 2.17
CA LEU A 169 13.10 -1.38 1.77
C LEU A 169 14.07 -2.04 2.76
N GLY A 170 13.62 -3.12 3.39
CA GLY A 170 14.45 -3.97 4.24
C GLY A 170 15.11 -5.12 3.48
N PRO A 171 15.86 -5.99 4.18
CA PRO A 171 16.48 -7.16 3.57
C PRO A 171 15.44 -8.16 3.01
N LEU A 172 14.35 -8.38 3.75
CA LEU A 172 13.31 -9.36 3.41
C LEU A 172 11.90 -8.73 3.33
N GLY A 173 11.57 -7.78 4.20
CA GLY A 173 10.30 -7.05 4.12
C GLY A 173 10.50 -5.58 3.75
N ILE A 174 9.41 -4.83 3.69
CA ILE A 174 9.43 -3.36 3.56
C ILE A 174 8.84 -2.73 4.82
N LYS A 175 9.51 -1.71 5.36
CA LYS A 175 9.08 -1.02 6.59
C LYS A 175 7.69 -0.42 6.38
N THR A 176 6.84 -0.60 7.38
CA THR A 176 5.45 -0.11 7.33
C THR A 176 5.30 1.39 7.56
N LEU A 177 6.36 2.04 8.05
CA LEU A 177 6.44 3.49 8.24
C LEU A 177 7.90 3.94 8.06
N ASP A 178 8.06 5.15 7.55
CA ASP A 178 9.30 5.90 7.44
C ASP A 178 10.08 5.99 8.78
N PRO A 179 11.37 5.59 8.81
CA PRO A 179 12.22 5.71 9.99
C PRO A 179 12.37 7.12 10.59
N SER A 180 12.14 8.17 9.79
CA SER A 180 12.20 9.56 10.25
C SER A 180 10.92 10.01 10.97
N ASP A 181 9.81 9.27 10.86
CA ASP A 181 8.54 9.61 11.49
C ASP A 181 8.61 9.40 13.01
N TYR A 182 8.06 10.34 13.77
CA TYR A 182 8.03 10.25 15.24
C TYR A 182 7.40 8.95 15.74
N ASN A 183 6.44 8.37 15.02
CA ASN A 183 5.74 7.15 15.41
C ASN A 183 6.48 5.87 15.04
N TYR A 184 7.63 5.95 14.35
CA TYR A 184 8.39 4.78 13.94
C TYR A 184 8.87 3.95 15.14
N CYS A 185 8.48 2.68 15.15
CA CYS A 185 8.86 1.68 16.12
C CYS A 185 9.01 0.32 15.40
N PRO A 186 10.24 -0.12 15.09
CA PRO A 186 10.46 -1.26 14.19
C PRO A 186 10.47 -2.63 14.86
N PHE A 187 10.10 -2.70 16.14
CA PHE A 187 10.06 -3.95 16.90
C PHE A 187 8.64 -4.23 17.33
N TYR A 188 8.08 -5.34 16.84
CA TYR A 188 6.80 -5.87 17.27
C TYR A 188 6.99 -6.84 18.43
N ASN A 189 6.36 -6.54 19.57
CA ASN A 189 6.28 -7.43 20.71
C ASN A 189 4.85 -7.40 21.30
N GLN A 190 4.11 -8.49 21.11
CA GLN A 190 2.75 -8.61 21.60
C GLN A 190 2.67 -8.77 23.14
N ASP A 191 3.75 -9.28 23.75
CA ASP A 191 3.83 -9.55 25.18
C ASP A 191 4.27 -8.34 26.00
N ASP A 192 4.61 -7.21 25.35
CA ASP A 192 5.03 -6.00 26.04
C ASP A 192 3.89 -5.46 26.93
N ASP A 193 4.04 -5.60 28.24
CA ASP A 193 3.12 -5.08 29.27
C ASP A 193 3.68 -3.83 29.97
N SER A 194 4.51 -3.06 29.28
CA SER A 194 5.02 -1.77 29.76
C SER A 194 3.94 -0.66 29.75
N THR A 195 4.32 0.52 30.20
CA THR A 195 3.51 1.75 30.11
C THR A 195 3.76 2.53 28.82
N GLU A 196 4.66 2.09 27.94
CA GLU A 196 4.98 2.79 26.70
C GLU A 196 3.90 2.53 25.65
N LYS A 197 3.19 3.57 25.24
CA LYS A 197 2.06 3.44 24.32
C LYS A 197 2.46 2.87 22.96
N LYS A 198 3.63 3.25 22.43
CA LYS A 198 4.11 2.86 21.09
C LYS A 198 4.47 1.38 20.97
N THR A 199 4.74 0.69 22.08
CA THR A 199 5.18 -0.71 22.08
C THR A 199 4.20 -1.64 22.80
N ALA A 200 3.55 -1.17 23.87
CA ALA A 200 2.73 -2.00 24.73
C ALA A 200 1.63 -2.73 23.96
N ARG A 201 1.56 -4.04 24.18
CA ARG A 201 0.65 -5.00 23.53
C ARG A 201 0.70 -4.93 22.01
N GLY A 202 1.90 -4.73 21.48
CA GLY A 202 2.18 -4.80 20.06
C GLY A 202 1.64 -3.62 19.25
N TRP A 203 1.50 -2.43 19.86
CA TRP A 203 1.03 -1.23 19.17
C TRP A 203 1.83 -0.91 17.90
N SER A 204 3.11 -1.28 17.88
CA SER A 204 4.04 -1.10 16.77
C SER A 204 3.78 -1.98 15.54
N TYR A 205 2.81 -2.90 15.53
CA TYR A 205 2.61 -3.93 14.49
C TYR A 205 2.66 -3.39 13.04
N HIS A 206 2.18 -2.17 12.80
CA HIS A 206 2.23 -1.47 11.50
C HIS A 206 2.91 -0.10 11.58
N GLN A 207 3.86 0.10 12.49
CA GLN A 207 4.56 1.38 12.68
C GLN A 207 6.07 1.27 12.47
N GLY A 208 6.53 0.34 11.63
CA GLY A 208 7.97 0.12 11.41
C GLY A 208 8.37 -1.32 11.10
N PRO A 209 7.72 -2.36 11.64
CA PRO A 209 8.02 -3.73 11.25
C PRO A 209 7.96 -3.90 9.74
N GLU A 210 8.77 -4.81 9.23
CA GLU A 210 9.04 -5.01 7.83
C GLU A 210 8.15 -6.14 7.29
N TRP A 211 7.18 -5.81 6.44
CA TRP A 211 6.18 -6.75 5.96
C TRP A 211 6.51 -7.28 4.57
N LEU A 212 6.34 -8.58 4.35
CA LEU A 212 6.82 -9.24 3.14
C LEU A 212 5.85 -9.11 1.96
N TRP A 213 4.55 -9.35 2.18
CA TRP A 213 3.56 -9.35 1.09
C TRP A 213 3.46 -7.99 0.39
N VAL A 214 3.48 -6.89 1.14
CA VAL A 214 3.48 -5.53 0.57
C VAL A 214 4.84 -5.16 -0.04
N GLY A 215 5.93 -5.79 0.41
CA GLY A 215 7.23 -5.74 -0.26
C GLY A 215 7.20 -6.38 -1.66
N MET A 216 6.40 -7.42 -1.86
CA MET A 216 6.17 -8.00 -3.18
C MET A 216 5.36 -7.06 -4.08
N PHE A 217 4.32 -6.39 -3.54
CA PHE A 217 3.64 -5.32 -4.26
C PHE A 217 4.58 -4.19 -4.67
N PHE A 218 5.54 -3.81 -3.82
CA PHE A 218 6.58 -2.84 -4.17
C PHE A 218 7.42 -3.26 -5.38
N TYR A 219 7.88 -4.52 -5.43
CA TYR A 219 8.64 -4.99 -6.60
C TYR A 219 7.77 -5.05 -7.86
N ARG A 220 6.53 -5.51 -7.76
CA ARG A 220 5.60 -5.53 -8.90
C ARG A 220 5.24 -4.14 -9.39
N ALA A 221 5.06 -3.18 -8.49
CA ALA A 221 4.90 -1.77 -8.84
C ALA A 221 6.11 -1.23 -9.63
N LYS A 222 7.35 -1.57 -9.21
CA LYS A 222 8.55 -1.22 -9.99
C LYS A 222 8.53 -1.86 -11.38
N LEU A 223 8.13 -3.13 -11.53
CA LEU A 223 7.98 -3.74 -12.86
C LEU A 223 6.93 -3.01 -13.70
N ALA A 224 5.74 -2.77 -13.13
CA ALA A 224 4.62 -2.16 -13.83
C ALA A 224 4.95 -0.73 -14.31
N ILE A 225 5.52 0.12 -13.44
CA ILE A 225 5.90 1.48 -13.80
C ILE A 225 7.09 1.50 -14.77
N ALA A 226 8.10 0.65 -14.57
CA ALA A 226 9.23 0.56 -15.50
C ALA A 226 8.77 0.13 -16.91
N LYS A 227 7.78 -0.77 -16.99
CA LYS A 227 7.19 -1.19 -18.25
C LYS A 227 6.46 -0.02 -18.93
N VAL A 228 5.64 0.74 -18.19
CA VAL A 228 4.97 1.94 -18.72
C VAL A 228 5.99 2.95 -19.26
N ILE A 229 7.04 3.26 -18.51
CA ILE A 229 8.11 4.18 -18.95
C ILE A 229 8.79 3.66 -20.22
N SER A 230 9.10 2.36 -20.28
CA SER A 230 9.70 1.74 -21.46
C SER A 230 8.80 1.78 -22.69
N GLU A 231 7.50 1.52 -22.53
CA GLU A 231 6.50 1.64 -23.60
C GLU A 231 6.39 3.08 -24.11
N ASP A 232 6.28 4.05 -23.19
CA ASP A 232 6.13 5.47 -23.53
C ASP A 232 7.39 6.03 -24.24
N LYS A 233 8.58 5.52 -23.90
CA LYS A 233 9.86 5.89 -24.54
C LYS A 233 10.22 5.04 -25.75
N ASN A 234 9.46 3.98 -26.03
CA ASN A 234 9.79 2.96 -27.02
C ASN A 234 11.21 2.38 -26.82
N ASP A 235 11.62 2.18 -25.56
CA ASP A 235 12.93 1.65 -25.16
C ASP A 235 12.81 0.70 -23.96
N MET A 236 13.13 -0.58 -24.19
CA MET A 236 13.03 -1.64 -23.20
C MET A 236 14.20 -1.67 -22.19
N GLU A 237 15.25 -0.88 -22.37
CA GLU A 237 16.43 -0.91 -21.49
C GLU A 237 16.05 -0.60 -20.03
N PHE A 238 15.10 0.32 -19.83
CA PHE A 238 14.63 0.70 -18.49
C PHE A 238 13.92 -0.45 -17.77
N TYR A 239 12.98 -1.12 -18.44
CA TYR A 239 12.30 -2.31 -17.91
C TYR A 239 13.29 -3.46 -17.61
N GLU A 240 14.26 -3.70 -18.49
CA GLU A 240 15.29 -4.73 -18.26
C GLU A 240 16.19 -4.41 -17.06
N LYS A 241 16.53 -3.13 -16.83
CA LYS A 241 17.24 -2.70 -15.61
C LYS A 241 16.41 -2.98 -14.35
N ALA A 242 15.11 -2.68 -14.38
CA ALA A 242 14.21 -2.95 -13.26
C ALA A 242 14.11 -4.46 -12.95
N LYS A 243 13.97 -5.31 -13.99
CA LYS A 243 13.98 -6.77 -13.86
C LYS A 243 15.27 -7.28 -13.22
N ARG A 244 16.44 -6.80 -13.68
CA ARG A 244 17.75 -7.20 -13.11
C ARG A 244 17.86 -6.85 -11.63
N PHE A 245 17.41 -5.64 -11.25
CA PHE A 245 17.35 -5.23 -9.86
C PHE A 245 16.47 -6.16 -9.03
N ILE A 246 15.24 -6.43 -9.44
CA ILE A 246 14.32 -7.28 -8.68
C ILE A 246 14.84 -8.72 -8.58
N ARG A 247 15.42 -9.25 -9.67
CA ARG A 247 16.05 -10.56 -9.68
C ARG A 247 17.17 -10.69 -8.66
N SER A 248 18.00 -9.65 -8.46
CA SER A 248 19.06 -9.67 -7.46
C SER A 248 18.50 -9.72 -6.03
N ARG A 249 17.29 -9.16 -5.79
CA ARG A 249 16.60 -9.23 -4.50
C ARG A 249 16.05 -10.62 -4.18
N MET A 250 15.65 -11.39 -5.20
CA MET A 250 15.08 -12.74 -5.01
C MET A 250 16.04 -13.71 -4.29
N GLY A 251 17.35 -13.47 -4.35
CA GLY A 251 18.35 -14.28 -3.65
C GLY A 251 18.15 -14.32 -2.13
N ALA A 252 17.78 -13.19 -1.51
CA ALA A 252 17.56 -13.14 -0.06
C ALA A 252 16.37 -14.02 0.37
N TYR A 253 15.30 -14.04 -0.42
CA TYR A 253 14.14 -14.88 -0.17
C TYR A 253 14.43 -16.36 -0.40
N TRP A 254 15.23 -16.69 -1.42
CA TRP A 254 15.69 -18.04 -1.66
C TRP A 254 16.53 -18.58 -0.51
N GLU A 255 17.47 -17.78 0.00
CA GLU A 255 18.27 -18.16 1.17
C GLU A 255 17.38 -18.32 2.41
N HIS A 256 16.41 -17.43 2.63
CA HIS A 256 15.45 -17.61 3.74
C HIS A 256 14.66 -18.92 3.64
N LEU A 257 14.12 -19.23 2.46
CA LEU A 257 13.33 -20.44 2.23
C LEU A 257 14.14 -21.73 2.49
N LYS A 258 15.43 -21.75 2.17
CA LYS A 258 16.31 -22.91 2.42
C LYS A 258 16.53 -23.20 3.89
N TYR A 259 16.69 -22.15 4.71
CA TYR A 259 17.06 -22.29 6.12
C TYR A 259 15.87 -22.13 7.08
N SER A 260 14.70 -21.74 6.57
CA SER A 260 13.47 -21.70 7.35
C SER A 260 13.02 -23.12 7.71
N ASN A 261 12.73 -23.35 8.99
CA ASN A 261 12.16 -24.61 9.48
C ASN A 261 10.83 -24.99 8.80
N TRP A 262 10.15 -24.01 8.19
CA TRP A 262 8.83 -24.16 7.58
C TRP A 262 8.87 -24.25 6.06
N ALA A 263 10.05 -24.14 5.43
CA ALA A 263 10.21 -23.98 3.98
C ALA A 263 9.28 -22.89 3.40
N SER A 264 9.10 -21.80 4.16
CA SER A 264 8.16 -20.73 3.88
C SER A 264 8.73 -19.37 4.29
N LEU A 265 8.01 -18.31 3.93
CA LEU A 265 8.33 -16.93 4.26
C LEU A 265 7.47 -16.45 5.44
N PRO A 266 8.04 -15.63 6.35
CA PRO A 266 7.32 -15.11 7.49
C PRO A 266 6.29 -14.06 7.07
N GLU A 267 5.39 -13.71 8.00
CA GLU A 267 4.47 -12.59 7.83
C GLU A 267 5.24 -11.26 7.77
N LEU A 268 6.10 -11.07 8.76
CA LEU A 268 6.92 -9.88 8.95
C LEU A 268 8.26 -10.20 9.60
N THR A 269 9.19 -9.27 9.49
CA THR A 269 10.42 -9.19 10.27
C THR A 269 10.42 -7.92 11.13
N ASN A 270 11.21 -7.91 12.20
CA ASN A 270 11.54 -6.68 12.91
C ASN A 270 12.58 -5.87 12.11
N ALA A 271 13.14 -4.82 12.72
CA ALA A 271 14.16 -3.94 12.14
C ALA A 271 15.24 -4.70 11.35
N ASN A 272 15.48 -4.28 10.11
CA ASN A 272 16.58 -4.76 9.25
C ASN A 272 16.59 -6.28 9.07
N GLY A 273 15.42 -6.88 8.84
CA GLY A 273 15.28 -8.32 8.63
C GLY A 273 15.48 -9.17 9.89
N SER A 274 15.60 -8.57 11.08
CA SER A 274 15.75 -9.33 12.32
C SER A 274 14.50 -10.20 12.58
N PRO A 275 14.66 -11.44 13.09
CA PRO A 275 13.52 -12.30 13.38
C PRO A 275 12.53 -11.63 14.33
N CYS A 276 11.24 -11.83 14.07
CA CYS A 276 10.18 -11.47 14.98
C CYS A 276 9.55 -12.73 15.55
N TYR A 277 9.66 -12.92 16.86
CA TYR A 277 9.14 -14.09 17.57
C TYR A 277 7.62 -14.27 17.39
N HIS A 278 6.89 -13.15 17.32
CA HIS A 278 5.43 -13.12 17.17
C HIS A 278 4.95 -13.21 15.72
N SER A 279 5.87 -13.27 14.75
CA SER A 279 5.54 -13.38 13.33
C SER A 279 5.17 -14.82 12.99
N CYS A 280 4.11 -15.00 12.20
CA CYS A 280 3.82 -16.29 11.60
C CYS A 280 4.99 -16.69 10.68
N GLY A 281 5.65 -17.82 10.95
CA GLY A 281 6.82 -18.27 10.20
C GLY A 281 6.53 -18.81 8.79
N ALA A 282 5.25 -19.01 8.45
CA ALA A 282 4.80 -19.54 7.17
C ALA A 282 3.49 -18.88 6.74
N GLN A 283 3.57 -17.72 6.11
CA GLN A 283 2.40 -16.88 5.88
C GLN A 283 1.93 -16.89 4.42
N ALA A 284 0.65 -17.17 4.23
CA ALA A 284 0.05 -17.42 2.91
C ALA A 284 0.25 -16.27 1.92
N TRP A 285 -0.02 -15.02 2.33
CA TRP A 285 0.14 -13.86 1.44
C TRP A 285 1.60 -13.56 1.06
N SER A 286 2.56 -13.96 1.89
CA SER A 286 3.98 -13.67 1.67
C SER A 286 4.48 -14.55 0.54
N ILE A 287 4.08 -15.82 0.57
CA ILE A 287 4.32 -16.77 -0.52
C ILE A 287 3.49 -16.44 -1.75
N GLY A 288 2.19 -16.17 -1.61
CA GLY A 288 1.30 -15.87 -2.73
C GLY A 288 1.79 -14.68 -3.55
N CYS A 289 2.06 -13.54 -2.91
CA CYS A 289 2.55 -12.36 -3.61
C CYS A 289 3.97 -12.56 -4.16
N MET A 290 4.80 -13.40 -3.53
CA MET A 290 6.10 -13.77 -4.08
C MET A 290 5.93 -14.57 -5.38
N LEU A 291 5.04 -15.57 -5.41
CA LEU A 291 4.74 -16.34 -6.62
C LEU A 291 4.25 -15.44 -7.76
N GLU A 292 3.36 -14.49 -7.47
CA GLU A 292 2.91 -13.49 -8.45
C GLU A 292 4.08 -12.64 -8.98
N THR A 293 4.98 -12.20 -8.09
CA THR A 293 6.17 -11.42 -8.48
C THR A 293 7.11 -12.23 -9.37
N VAL A 294 7.37 -13.49 -9.04
CA VAL A 294 8.19 -14.41 -9.84
C VAL A 294 7.55 -14.68 -11.20
N ASN A 295 6.23 -14.87 -11.23
CA ASN A 295 5.48 -15.07 -12.47
C ASN A 295 5.60 -13.85 -13.40
N GLU A 296 5.47 -12.63 -12.88
CA GLU A 296 5.63 -11.40 -13.66
C GLU A 296 7.08 -11.18 -14.11
N LEU A 297 8.04 -11.41 -13.22
CA LEU A 297 9.47 -11.21 -13.51
C LEU A 297 9.99 -12.10 -14.64
N TYR A 298 9.50 -13.34 -14.70
CA TYR A 298 9.92 -14.35 -15.67
C TYR A 298 8.89 -14.65 -16.77
N GLU A 299 7.74 -13.99 -16.71
CA GLU A 299 6.68 -14.09 -17.70
C GLU A 299 6.20 -15.55 -17.92
N LEU A 300 6.18 -16.36 -16.85
CA LEU A 300 6.02 -17.82 -16.93
C LEU A 300 4.72 -18.29 -17.59
N HIS A 301 3.70 -17.42 -17.66
CA HIS A 301 2.36 -17.74 -18.17
C HIS A 301 1.89 -16.77 -19.27
N LYS A 302 2.81 -16.09 -19.99
CA LYS A 302 2.43 -15.37 -21.21
C LYS A 302 2.29 -16.39 -22.35
N PHE A 303 1.04 -16.71 -22.70
CA PHE A 303 0.67 -17.46 -23.91
C PHE A 303 0.36 -16.52 -25.07
#